data_AF-A0A3B9M351-F1
#
_entry.id   AF-A0A3B9M351-F1
#
_cell.length_a   1.000
_cell.length_b   1.000
_cell.length_c   1.000
_cell.angle_alpha   90.00
_cell.angle_beta   90.00
_cell.angle_gamma   90.00
#
_symmetry.space_group_name_H-M   'P 1'
#
loop_
_entity.id
_entity.type
_entity.pdbx_description
1 polymer ?
#
loop_
_entity_poly.entity_id
_entity_poly.type
_entity_poly.pdbx_seq_one_letter_code
_entity_poly.pdbx_strand_id
1 'polypeptide(L)' 'MPIEDQIAVRQALKRLNDMQRRVIYLIFYRDLTQQQVAKEMGIGQRRVSRLMHRGLQSMAEYLA' A
#
# COMPACT_ATOMS: atom_id res chain seq x y z
N MET A 1 5.72 17.57 -6.21
CA MET A 1 6.68 16.55 -5.76
C MET A 1 7.84 16.50 -6.75
N PRO A 2 9.07 16.81 -6.31
CA PRO A 2 10.30 16.62 -7.09
C PRO A 2 10.36 15.25 -7.78
N ILE A 3 11.08 15.17 -8.90
CA ILE A 3 11.22 13.90 -9.65
C ILE A 3 11.93 12.85 -8.78
N GLU A 4 12.89 13.27 -7.95
CA GLU A 4 13.61 12.41 -7.01
C GLU A 4 12.67 11.71 -6.02
N ASP A 5 11.75 12.47 -5.39
CA ASP A 5 10.74 11.93 -4.49
C ASP A 5 9.83 10.91 -5.20
N GLN A 6 9.46 11.17 -6.46
CA GLN A 6 8.64 10.22 -7.23
C GLN A 6 9.40 8.93 -7.53
N ILE A 7 10.71 9.01 -7.78
CA ILE A 7 11.57 7.84 -7.98
C ILE A 7 11.71 7.06 -6.68
N ALA A 8 11.97 7.74 -5.56
CA ALA A 8 12.09 7.14 -4.24
C ALA A 8 10.82 6.39 -3.84
N VAL A 9 9.64 7.00 -4.02
CA VAL A 9 8.33 6.35 -3.78
C VAL A 9 8.13 5.13 -4.67
N ARG A 10 8.47 5.23 -5.97
CA ARG A 10 8.39 4.08 -6.89
C ARG A 10 9.31 2.93 -6.46
N GLN A 11 10.49 3.23 -5.93
CA GLN A 11 11.43 2.22 -5.42
C GLN A 11 10.92 1.60 -4.11
N ALA A 12 10.34 2.40 -3.21
CA ALA A 12 9.71 1.92 -1.99
C ALA A 12 8.55 0.94 -2.29
N LEU A 13 7.69 1.27 -3.27
CA LEU A 13 6.58 0.41 -3.70
C LEU A 13 7.03 -0.96 -4.24
N LYS A 14 8.25 -1.07 -4.78
CA LYS A 14 8.79 -2.34 -5.28
C LYS A 14 9.12 -3.34 -4.15
N ARG A 15 9.30 -2.86 -2.91
CA ARG A 15 9.58 -3.71 -1.74
C ARG A 15 8.34 -4.39 -1.18
N LEU A 16 7.16 -3.88 -1.53
CA LEU A 16 5.89 -4.47 -1.14
C LEU A 16 5.68 -5.81 -1.85
N ASN A 17 5.20 -6.79 -1.10
CA ASN A 17 4.64 -7.99 -1.71
C ASN A 17 3.34 -7.66 -2.48
N ASP A 18 2.89 -8.57 -3.33
CA ASP A 18 1.76 -8.33 -4.23
C ASP A 18 0.48 -7.95 -3.49
N MET A 19 0.23 -8.57 -2.34
CA MET A 19 -0.95 -8.29 -1.52
C MET A 19 -0.90 -6.89 -0.90
N GLN A 20 0.25 -6.47 -0.37
CA GLN A 20 0.45 -5.13 0.18
C GLN A 20 0.35 -4.07 -0.92
N ARG A 21 0.99 -4.32 -2.06
CA ARG A 21 0.96 -3.41 -3.22
C ARG A 21 -0.46 -3.24 -3.73
N ARG A 22 -1.25 -4.32 -3.82
CA ARG A 22 -2.66 -4.26 -4.24
C ARG A 22 -3.51 -3.48 -3.24
N VAL A 23 -3.33 -3.70 -1.94
CA VAL A 23 -4.04 -2.94 -0.89
C VAL A 23 -3.70 -1.44 -0.97
N ILE A 24 -2.42 -1.08 -1.05
CA ILE A 24 -1.99 0.32 -1.17
C ILE A 24 -2.51 0.96 -2.46
N TYR A 25 -2.47 0.26 -3.59
CA TYR A 25 -3.04 0.75 -4.84
C TYR A 25 -4.54 1.05 -4.69
N LEU A 26 -5.32 0.13 -4.16
CA LEU A 26 -6.76 0.31 -4.03
C LEU A 26 -7.13 1.44 -3.04
N ILE A 27 -6.38 1.60 -1.96
CA ILE A 27 -6.65 2.66 -0.97
C ILE A 27 -6.22 4.03 -1.49
N PHE A 28 -4.98 4.17 -1.97
CA PHE A 28 -4.38 5.49 -2.22
C PHE A 28 -4.49 5.95 -3.69
N TYR A 29 -4.62 5.03 -4.65
CA TYR A 29 -4.79 5.38 -6.06
C TYR A 29 -6.24 5.27 -6.55
N ARG A 30 -7.09 4.52 -5.84
CA ARG A 30 -8.49 4.29 -6.21
C ARG A 30 -9.47 4.79 -5.16
N ASP A 31 -8.97 5.43 -4.10
CA ASP A 31 -9.76 6.02 -3.00
C ASP A 31 -10.78 5.05 -2.38
N LEU A 32 -10.48 3.74 -2.35
CA LEU A 32 -11.32 2.76 -1.68
C LEU A 32 -11.06 2.73 -0.18
N THR A 33 -12.14 2.67 0.61
CA THR A 33 -12.04 2.39 2.04
C THR A 33 -11.53 0.97 2.30
N GLN A 34 -10.94 0.72 3.48
CA GLN A 34 -10.49 -0.63 3.85
C GLN A 34 -11.61 -1.68 3.81
N GLN A 35 -12.87 -1.27 4.06
CA GLN A 35 -14.03 -2.16 3.93
C GLN A 35 -14.36 -2.48 2.47
N GLN A 36 -14.27 -1.51 1.55
CA GLN A 36 -14.44 -1.76 0.12
C GLN A 36 -13.31 -2.65 -0.42
N VAL A 37 -12.06 -2.42 -0.01
CA VAL A 37 -10.93 -3.28 -0.38
C VAL A 37 -11.10 -4.70 0.17
N ALA A 38 -11.60 -4.86 1.38
CA ALA A 38 -11.91 -6.16 1.97
C ALA A 38 -12.93 -6.95 1.12
N LYS A 39 -13.99 -6.27 0.67
CA LYS A 39 -15.00 -6.85 -0.23
C LYS A 39 -14.40 -7.21 -1.60
N GLU A 40 -13.69 -6.28 -2.23
CA GLU A 40 -13.03 -6.45 -3.53
C GLU A 40 -12.05 -7.63 -3.54
N MET A 41 -11.27 -7.79 -2.47
CA MET A 41 -10.24 -8.83 -2.36
C MET A 41 -10.72 -10.13 -1.73
N GLY A 42 -11.98 -10.22 -1.28
CA GLY A 42 -12.52 -11.40 -0.61
C GLY A 42 -11.82 -11.75 0.71
N ILE A 43 -11.31 -10.76 1.45
CA ILE A 43 -10.58 -10.96 2.71
C ILE A 43 -11.15 -10.08 3.83
N GLY A 44 -10.92 -10.45 5.09
CA GLY A 44 -11.38 -9.64 6.22
C GLY A 44 -10.71 -8.27 6.29
N GLN A 45 -11.45 -7.22 6.68
CA GLN A 45 -10.92 -5.86 6.81
C GLN A 45 -9.72 -5.77 7.77
N ARG A 46 -9.68 -6.58 8.85
CA ARG A 46 -8.49 -6.67 9.72
C ARG A 46 -7.24 -7.18 9.00
N ARG A 47 -7.38 -8.04 7.98
CA ARG A 47 -6.27 -8.48 7.12
C ARG A 47 -5.83 -7.34 6.20
N VAL A 48 -6.77 -6.59 5.62
CA VAL A 48 -6.47 -5.38 4.83
C VAL A 48 -5.70 -4.36 5.67
N SER A 49 -6.17 -4.05 6.88
CA SER A 49 -5.52 -3.13 7.81
C SER A 49 -4.06 -3.54 8.10
N ARG A 50 -3.82 -4.82 8.41
CA ARG A 50 -2.46 -5.35 8.65
C ARG A 50 -1.58 -5.28 7.40
N LEU A 51 -2.11 -5.60 6.22
CA LEU A 51 -1.37 -5.50 4.96
C LEU A 51 -0.98 -4.04 4.66
N MET A 52 -1.93 -3.11 4.83
CA MET A 52 -1.70 -1.68 4.64
C MET A 52 -0.62 -1.17 5.59
N HIS A 53 -0.76 -1.42 6.90
CA HIS A 53 0.19 -0.91 7.88
C HIS A 53 1.60 -1.46 7.68
N ARG A 54 1.74 -2.77 7.45
CA ARG A 54 3.04 -3.38 7.16
C ARG A 54 3.64 -2.86 5.85
N GLY A 55 2.80 -2.61 4.83
CA GLY A 55 3.27 -2.04 3.58
C GLY A 55 3.80 -0.62 3.77
N LEU A 56 3.06 0.24 4.47
CA LEU A 56 3.49 1.60 4.78
C LEU A 56 4.77 1.61 5.63
N GLN A 57 4.90 0.69 6.59
CA GLN A 57 6.12 0.54 7.37
C GLN A 57 7.32 0.16 6.48
N SER A 58 7.18 -0.84 5.61
CA SER A 58 8.25 -1.23 4.68
C SER A 58 8.63 -0.10 3.70
N MET A 59 7.69 0.77 3.33
CA MET A 59 7.99 1.95 2.52
C MET A 59 8.74 3.00 3.35
N ALA A 60 8.31 3.25 4.59
CA ALA A 60 8.94 4.22 5.48
C ALA A 60 10.40 3.85 5.81
N GLU A 61 10.68 2.58 6.07
CA GLU A 61 12.04 2.05 6.31
C GLU A 61 13.00 2.27 5.13
N TYR A 62 12.47 2.44 3.91
CA TYR A 62 13.26 2.69 2.70
C TYR A 62 13.43 4.18 2.38
N LEU A 63 12.48 4.99 2.82
CA LEU A 63 12.45 6.43 2.56
C LEU A 63 13.14 7.24 3.67
N ALA A 64 13.41 6.62 4.82
CA ALA A 64 14.22 7.16 5.90
C ALA A 64 15.72 7.08 5.56
#